data_AF-A0A928IPS2-F1
#
_entry.id   AF-A0A928IPS2-F1
#
_cell.length_a   1.000
_cell.length_b   1.000
_cell.length_c   1.000
_cell.angle_alpha   90.00
_cell.angle_beta   90.00
_cell.angle_gamma   90.00
#
_symmetry.space_group_name_H-M   'P 1'
#
loop_
_entity.id
_entity.type
_entity.pdbx_description
1 polymer ?
#
loop_
_entity_poly.entity_id
_entity_poly.type
_entity_poly.pdbx_seq_one_letter_code
_entity_poly.pdbx_strand_id
1 'polypeptide(L)'
;LTATTLRNIVGELELDDTLTSRDTINNRMTEILDSATDQWGIKVNRVELKNIIPPAEIQNAMEKQMKAERDRRETLLEAEGHKVAVITRAEGDKQALILAAEGERDARIARAEGEAKAIYLAKKAEADGLAALKAAGADDAVLELKKFEALVALSRGTASKIIIPTDAVELTKRNVLFSETSGVGDTTPEAPKPQKAVKKDVCCD
;
A
#
# COMPACT_ATOMS: atom_id res chain seq x y z
N LEU A 1 20.19 -35.41 64.50
CA LEU A 1 18.88 -34.72 64.44
C LEU A 1 18.86 -33.73 63.28
N THR A 2 19.67 -32.65 63.30
CA THR A 2 19.76 -31.64 62.22
C THR A 2 19.94 -32.21 60.81
N ALA A 3 20.90 -33.12 60.60
CA ALA A 3 21.14 -33.74 59.30
C ALA A 3 19.99 -34.64 58.81
N THR A 4 19.26 -35.25 59.73
CA THR A 4 18.11 -36.11 59.43
C THR A 4 16.90 -35.27 59.03
N THR A 5 16.63 -34.19 59.77
CA THR A 5 15.57 -33.22 59.46
C THR A 5 15.79 -32.56 58.10
N LEU A 6 17.03 -32.13 57.81
CA LEU A 6 17.38 -31.55 56.52
C LEU A 6 17.16 -32.54 55.38
N ARG A 7 17.57 -33.80 55.55
CA ARG A 7 17.38 -34.85 54.55
C ARG A 7 15.90 -35.10 54.24
N ASN A 8 15.03 -35.08 55.26
CA ASN A 8 13.60 -35.27 55.06
C ASN A 8 12.96 -34.09 54.31
N ILE A 9 13.27 -32.85 54.69
CA ILE A 9 12.75 -31.64 54.03
C ILE A 9 13.19 -31.60 52.55
N VAL A 10 14.47 -31.91 52.28
CA VAL A 10 15.01 -31.94 50.91
C VAL A 10 14.38 -33.08 50.08
N GLY A 11 13.95 -34.17 50.70
CA GLY A 11 13.27 -35.27 50.02
C GLY A 11 11.82 -34.97 49.60
N GLU A 12 11.19 -33.95 50.18
CA GLU A 12 9.81 -33.55 49.87
C GLU A 12 9.72 -32.46 48.79
N LEU A 13 10.83 -31.75 48.52
CA LEU A 13 10.90 -30.64 47.58
C LEU A 13 11.51 -31.08 46.26
N GLU A 14 11.10 -30.45 45.15
CA GLU A 14 11.77 -30.63 43.87
C GLU A 14 13.18 -30.01 43.93
N LEU A 15 14.14 -30.63 43.22
CA LEU A 15 15.54 -30.24 43.32
C LEU A 15 15.78 -28.76 42.99
N ASP A 16 15.07 -28.20 42.00
CA ASP A 16 15.15 -26.78 41.63
C ASP A 16 14.61 -25.86 42.75
N ASP A 17 13.53 -26.28 43.40
CA ASP A 17 12.94 -25.54 44.53
C ASP A 17 13.88 -25.53 45.74
N THR A 18 14.67 -26.59 45.94
CA THR A 18 15.64 -26.64 47.06
C THR A 18 16.79 -25.64 46.93
N LEU A 19 17.11 -25.22 45.70
CA LEU A 19 18.21 -24.26 45.44
C LEU A 19 17.74 -22.81 45.52
N THR A 20 16.50 -22.54 45.11
CA THR A 20 15.90 -21.20 45.14
C THR A 20 15.27 -20.86 46.49
N SER A 21 14.77 -21.84 47.24
CA SER A 21 13.98 -21.60 48.45
C SER A 21 14.77 -21.80 49.75
N ARG A 22 15.94 -21.15 49.89
CA ARG A 22 16.76 -21.24 51.12
C ARG A 22 16.01 -20.75 52.36
N ASP A 23 15.21 -19.70 52.23
CA ASP A 23 14.47 -19.12 53.36
C ASP A 23 13.37 -20.05 53.87
N THR A 24 12.70 -20.81 52.98
CA THR A 24 11.67 -21.77 53.39
C THR A 24 12.28 -22.95 54.14
N ILE A 25 13.45 -23.43 53.70
CA ILE A 25 14.20 -24.50 54.36
C ILE A 25 14.69 -24.03 55.74
N ASN A 26 15.22 -22.81 55.84
CA ASN A 26 15.71 -22.24 57.09
C ASN A 26 14.58 -22.11 58.13
N ASN A 27 13.40 -21.65 57.70
CA ASN A 27 12.23 -21.51 58.59
C ASN A 27 11.73 -22.86 59.09
N ARG A 28 11.53 -23.84 58.18
CA ARG A 28 11.10 -25.21 58.57
C ARG A 28 12.11 -25.90 59.48
N MET A 29 13.41 -25.73 59.21
CA MET A 29 14.46 -26.28 60.07
C MET A 29 14.46 -25.64 61.46
N THR A 30 14.21 -24.33 61.55
CA THR A 30 14.13 -23.62 62.83
C THR A 30 12.95 -24.14 63.65
N GLU A 31 11.76 -24.27 63.05
CA GLU A 31 10.56 -24.78 63.73
C GLU A 31 10.71 -26.21 64.27
N ILE A 32 11.26 -27.12 63.45
CA ILE A 32 11.45 -28.52 63.87
C ILE A 32 12.55 -28.64 64.95
N LEU A 33 13.60 -27.84 64.87
CA LEU A 33 14.69 -27.90 65.86
C LEU A 33 14.31 -27.23 67.17
N ASP A 34 13.56 -26.12 67.15
CA ASP A 34 13.07 -25.45 68.36
C ASP A 34 12.16 -26.41 69.16
N SER A 35 11.14 -26.98 68.52
CA SER A 35 10.23 -27.94 69.18
C SER A 35 10.93 -29.18 69.73
N ALA A 36 11.97 -29.68 69.06
CA ALA A 36 12.74 -30.83 69.52
C ALA A 36 13.70 -30.52 70.68
N THR A 37 14.10 -29.25 70.85
CA THR A 37 15.07 -28.79 71.86
C THR A 37 14.41 -28.14 73.08
N ASP A 38 13.11 -27.84 73.02
CA ASP A 38 12.30 -27.34 74.15
C ASP A 38 12.40 -28.23 75.40
N GLN A 39 12.36 -29.55 75.24
CA GLN A 39 12.51 -30.51 76.35
C GLN A 39 13.85 -30.41 77.10
N TRP A 40 14.85 -29.79 76.47
CA TRP A 40 16.18 -29.55 77.05
C TRP A 40 16.36 -28.10 77.50
N GLY A 41 15.34 -27.25 77.37
CA GLY A 41 15.39 -25.84 77.78
C GLY A 41 16.29 -24.96 76.91
N ILE A 42 16.58 -25.39 75.67
CA ILE A 42 17.41 -24.65 74.72
C ILE A 42 16.49 -24.05 73.67
N LYS A 43 16.57 -22.73 73.46
CA LYS A 43 15.81 -22.03 72.42
C LYS A 43 16.64 -21.85 71.15
N VAL A 44 16.11 -22.25 70.00
CA VAL A 44 16.80 -22.11 68.70
C VAL A 44 16.32 -20.84 68.01
N ASN A 45 17.17 -19.81 67.98
CA ASN A 45 16.79 -18.51 67.42
C ASN A 45 16.76 -18.47 65.89
N ARG A 46 17.74 -19.10 65.22
CA ARG A 46 17.84 -19.10 63.74
C ARG A 46 18.71 -20.24 63.25
N VAL A 47 18.28 -20.90 62.18
CA VAL A 47 19.06 -21.88 61.43
C VAL A 47 19.38 -21.30 60.06
N GLU A 48 20.65 -21.33 59.67
CA GLU A 48 21.08 -20.95 58.33
C GLU A 48 21.71 -22.13 57.60
N LEU A 49 21.18 -22.42 56.42
CA LEU A 49 21.83 -23.32 55.47
C LEU A 49 23.09 -22.68 54.91
N LYS A 50 24.21 -23.40 55.03
CA LYS A 50 25.48 -22.98 54.42
C LYS A 50 25.46 -23.20 52.91
N ASN A 51 25.67 -24.45 52.47
CA ASN A 51 25.66 -24.86 51.07
C ASN A 51 25.07 -26.27 50.92
N ILE A 52 24.16 -26.44 49.96
CA ILE A 52 23.78 -27.76 49.42
C ILE A 52 24.59 -27.94 48.14
N ILE A 53 25.40 -28.99 48.07
CA ILE A 53 26.14 -29.33 46.86
C ILE A 53 25.63 -30.72 46.42
N PRO A 54 24.79 -30.79 45.37
CA PRO A 54 24.37 -32.06 44.81
C PRO A 54 25.59 -32.82 44.28
N PRO A 55 25.57 -34.17 44.25
CA PRO A 55 26.63 -34.93 43.59
C PRO A 55 26.67 -34.61 42.08
N ALA A 56 27.85 -34.70 41.48
CA ALA A 56 28.10 -34.27 40.10
C ALA A 56 27.19 -34.95 39.06
N GLU A 57 26.80 -36.20 39.30
CA GLU A 57 25.89 -36.95 38.42
C GLU A 57 24.52 -36.27 38.29
N ILE A 58 23.99 -35.72 39.38
CA ILE A 58 22.70 -35.03 39.42
C ILE A 58 22.82 -33.65 38.75
N GLN A 59 23.93 -32.95 38.95
CA GLN A 59 24.18 -31.66 38.28
C GLN A 59 24.20 -31.82 36.76
N ASN A 60 24.88 -32.86 36.26
CA ASN A 60 24.95 -33.15 34.83
C ASN A 60 23.59 -33.56 34.25
N ALA A 61 22.80 -34.34 34.99
CA ALA A 61 21.45 -34.71 34.59
C ALA A 61 20.52 -33.48 34.50
N MET A 62 20.61 -32.60 35.50
CA MET A 62 19.86 -31.35 35.57
C MET A 62 20.26 -30.39 34.45
N GLU A 63 21.55 -30.19 34.19
CA GLU A 63 22.03 -29.35 33.09
C GLU A 63 21.53 -29.86 31.74
N LYS A 64 21.55 -31.18 31.53
CA LYS A 64 21.04 -31.81 30.32
C LYS A 64 19.53 -31.62 30.17
N GLN A 65 18.77 -31.77 31.25
CA GLN A 65 17.32 -31.56 31.26
C GLN A 65 16.96 -30.09 31.01
N MET A 66 17.58 -29.17 31.75
CA MET A 66 17.36 -27.73 31.61
C MET A 66 17.75 -27.23 30.23
N LYS A 67 18.86 -27.73 29.65
CA LYS A 67 19.23 -27.43 28.27
C LYS A 67 18.17 -27.92 27.30
N ALA A 68 17.71 -29.17 27.42
CA ALA A 68 16.68 -29.71 26.55
C ALA A 68 15.35 -28.94 26.64
N GLU A 69 14.95 -28.52 27.84
CA GLU A 69 13.74 -27.71 28.03
C GLU A 69 13.90 -26.31 27.46
N ARG A 70 15.06 -25.69 27.64
CA ARG A 70 15.36 -24.36 27.10
C ARG A 70 15.40 -24.38 25.58
N ASP A 71 16.04 -25.37 24.98
CA ASP A 71 16.07 -25.59 23.52
C ASP A 71 14.65 -25.84 22.99
N ARG A 72 13.84 -26.63 23.70
CA ARG A 72 12.43 -26.85 23.35
C ARG A 72 11.61 -25.57 23.43
N ARG A 73 11.85 -24.74 24.45
CA ARG A 73 11.14 -23.47 24.64
C ARG A 73 11.56 -22.44 23.59
N GLU A 74 12.83 -22.39 23.23
CA GLU A 74 13.36 -21.54 22.17
C GLU A 74 12.73 -21.89 20.82
N THR A 75 12.77 -23.17 20.44
CA THR A 75 12.17 -23.64 19.18
C THR A 75 10.66 -23.40 19.11
N LEU A 76 9.93 -23.57 20.22
CA LEU A 76 8.50 -23.24 20.28
C LEU A 76 8.26 -21.73 20.10
N LEU A 77 9.03 -20.90 20.80
CA LEU A 77 8.90 -19.45 20.75
C LEU A 77 9.25 -18.90 19.36
N GLU A 78 10.28 -19.44 18.73
CA GLU A 78 10.67 -19.08 17.36
C GLU A 78 9.58 -19.46 16.35
N ALA A 79 9.03 -20.67 16.46
CA ALA A 79 7.93 -21.12 15.60
C ALA A 79 6.67 -20.25 15.76
N GLU A 80 6.35 -19.86 16.99
CA GLU A 80 5.24 -18.98 17.29
C GLU A 80 5.48 -17.56 16.77
N GLY A 81 6.68 -17.02 16.98
CA GLY A 81 7.10 -15.73 16.44
C GLY A 81 7.01 -15.69 14.91
N HIS A 82 7.47 -16.75 14.23
CA HIS A 82 7.38 -16.87 12.78
C HIS A 82 5.92 -16.93 12.30
N LYS A 83 5.07 -17.71 12.96
CA LYS A 83 3.63 -17.78 12.64
C LYS A 83 2.97 -16.41 12.77
N VAL A 84 3.21 -15.71 13.88
CA VAL A 84 2.63 -14.38 14.13
C VAL A 84 3.14 -13.37 13.10
N ALA A 85 4.43 -13.40 12.76
CA ALA A 85 5.01 -12.52 11.76
C ALA A 85 4.39 -12.72 10.37
N VAL A 86 4.23 -13.98 9.93
CA VAL A 86 3.63 -14.30 8.63
C VAL A 86 2.17 -13.85 8.57
N ILE A 87 1.38 -14.10 9.63
CA ILE A 87 -0.03 -13.68 9.69
C ILE A 87 -0.13 -12.16 9.64
N THR A 88 0.61 -11.45 10.49
CA THR A 88 0.58 -9.98 10.57
C THR A 88 0.97 -9.36 9.23
N ARG A 89 1.97 -9.93 8.54
CA ARG A 89 2.38 -9.47 7.22
C ARG A 89 1.28 -9.69 6.18
N ALA A 90 0.69 -10.88 6.13
CA ALA A 90 -0.40 -11.18 5.20
C ALA A 90 -1.63 -10.30 5.43
N GLU A 91 -1.94 -9.98 6.69
CA GLU A 91 -3.01 -9.04 7.04
C GLU A 91 -2.68 -7.62 6.60
N GLY A 92 -1.44 -7.16 6.81
CA GLY A 92 -0.96 -5.87 6.33
C GLY A 92 -1.02 -5.76 4.80
N ASP A 93 -0.57 -6.79 4.08
CA ASP A 93 -0.60 -6.83 2.62
C ASP A 93 -2.05 -6.83 2.09
N LYS A 94 -2.95 -7.57 2.72
CA LYS A 94 -4.38 -7.55 2.39
C LYS A 94 -4.99 -6.16 2.58
N GLN A 95 -4.70 -5.53 3.72
CA GLN A 95 -5.20 -4.18 4.01
C GLN A 95 -4.64 -3.17 3.00
N ALA A 96 -3.33 -3.21 2.74
CA ALA A 96 -2.68 -2.33 1.77
C ALA A 96 -3.30 -2.48 0.36
N LEU A 97 -3.59 -3.70 -0.07
CA LEU A 97 -4.23 -3.96 -1.37
C LEU A 97 -5.64 -3.36 -1.44
N ILE A 98 -6.44 -3.50 -0.37
CA ILE A 98 -7.79 -2.93 -0.31
C ILE A 98 -7.72 -1.41 -0.37
N LEU A 99 -6.88 -0.79 0.47
CA LEU A 99 -6.69 0.66 0.49
C LEU A 99 -6.20 1.20 -0.86
N ALA A 100 -5.30 0.49 -1.54
CA ALA A 100 -4.84 0.86 -2.87
C ALA A 100 -5.98 0.81 -3.90
N ALA A 101 -6.78 -0.27 -3.90
CA ALA A 101 -7.92 -0.42 -4.81
C ALA A 101 -9.01 0.65 -4.55
N GLU A 102 -9.26 0.99 -3.29
CA GLU A 102 -10.17 2.07 -2.90
C GLU A 102 -9.64 3.43 -3.37
N GLY A 103 -8.35 3.71 -3.12
CA GLY A 103 -7.70 4.93 -3.60
C GLY A 103 -7.75 5.08 -5.12
N GLU A 104 -7.53 4.00 -5.87
CA GLU A 104 -7.64 4.01 -7.33
C GLU A 104 -9.08 4.26 -7.82
N ARG A 105 -10.08 3.66 -7.17
CA ARG A 105 -11.50 3.89 -7.47
C ARG A 105 -11.84 5.36 -7.23
N ASP A 106 -11.50 5.89 -6.07
CA ASP A 106 -11.88 7.24 -5.67
C ASP A 106 -11.14 8.28 -6.53
N ALA A 107 -9.87 8.03 -6.85
CA ALA A 107 -9.10 8.86 -7.78
C ALA A 107 -9.71 8.87 -9.20
N ARG A 108 -10.23 7.72 -9.69
CA ARG A 108 -10.93 7.67 -10.98
C ARG A 108 -12.23 8.46 -10.95
N ILE A 109 -13.02 8.36 -9.89
CA ILE A 109 -14.25 9.12 -9.73
C ILE A 109 -13.94 10.63 -9.69
N ALA A 110 -12.97 11.04 -8.87
CA ALA A 110 -12.59 12.44 -8.75
C ALA A 110 -12.11 13.03 -10.09
N ARG A 111 -11.34 12.27 -10.88
CA ARG A 111 -10.93 12.68 -12.23
C ARG A 111 -12.13 12.82 -13.17
N ALA A 112 -13.00 11.82 -13.22
CA ALA A 112 -14.20 11.87 -14.07
C ALA A 112 -15.12 13.03 -13.70
N GLU A 113 -15.31 13.33 -12.41
CA GLU A 113 -16.05 14.50 -11.96
C GLU A 113 -15.37 15.81 -12.34
N GLY A 114 -14.04 15.89 -12.20
CA GLY A 114 -13.26 17.06 -12.61
C GLY A 114 -13.41 17.35 -14.09
N GLU A 115 -13.30 16.33 -14.93
CA GLU A 115 -13.49 16.42 -16.37
C GLU A 115 -14.92 16.83 -16.74
N ALA A 116 -15.93 16.20 -16.12
CA ALA A 116 -17.32 16.56 -16.35
C ALA A 116 -17.62 18.02 -15.97
N LYS A 117 -17.12 18.48 -14.81
CA LYS A 117 -17.24 19.87 -14.37
C LYS A 117 -16.53 20.83 -15.33
N ALA A 118 -15.33 20.48 -15.80
CA ALA A 118 -14.58 21.29 -16.75
C ALA A 118 -15.32 21.43 -18.09
N ILE A 119 -15.84 20.33 -18.65
CA ILE A 119 -16.62 20.35 -19.88
C ILE A 119 -17.90 21.17 -19.70
N TYR A 120 -18.61 20.98 -18.59
CA TYR A 120 -19.82 21.74 -18.28
C TYR A 120 -19.56 23.24 -18.23
N LEU A 121 -18.50 23.67 -17.53
CA LEU A 121 -18.11 25.07 -17.43
C LEU A 121 -17.70 25.64 -18.79
N ALA A 122 -16.95 24.89 -19.60
CA ALA A 122 -16.59 25.31 -20.95
C ALA A 122 -17.82 25.52 -21.84
N LYS A 123 -18.76 24.56 -21.83
CA LYS A 123 -20.02 24.67 -22.60
C LYS A 123 -20.92 25.78 -22.11
N LYS A 124 -20.96 26.02 -20.80
CA LYS A 124 -21.67 27.16 -20.23
C LYS A 124 -21.04 28.48 -20.70
N ALA A 125 -19.72 28.60 -20.63
CA ALA A 125 -19.02 29.79 -21.10
C ALA A 125 -19.20 30.04 -22.61
N GLU A 126 -19.19 28.99 -23.44
CA GLU A 126 -19.53 29.08 -24.87
C GLU A 126 -20.96 29.60 -25.07
N ALA A 127 -21.94 29.05 -24.34
CA ALA A 127 -23.33 29.47 -24.44
C ALA A 127 -23.55 30.92 -23.99
N ASP A 128 -22.93 31.32 -22.88
CA ASP A 128 -22.98 32.70 -22.37
C ASP A 128 -22.31 33.67 -23.36
N GLY A 129 -21.19 33.26 -23.98
CA GLY A 129 -20.52 34.03 -25.02
C GLY A 129 -21.38 34.21 -26.29
N LEU A 130 -22.06 33.15 -26.73
CA LEU A 130 -23.00 33.22 -27.86
C LEU A 130 -24.21 34.11 -27.53
N ALA A 131 -24.74 34.04 -26.31
CA ALA A 131 -25.81 34.91 -25.86
C ALA A 131 -25.37 36.38 -25.84
N ALA A 132 -24.15 36.66 -25.38
CA ALA A 132 -23.56 37.99 -25.39
C ALA A 132 -23.36 38.53 -26.83
N LEU A 133 -22.88 37.70 -27.76
CA LEU A 133 -22.75 38.06 -29.18
C LEU A 133 -24.11 38.37 -29.82
N LYS A 134 -25.15 37.59 -29.49
CA LYS A 134 -26.52 37.87 -29.93
C LYS A 134 -27.05 39.20 -29.38
N ALA A 135 -26.78 39.49 -28.11
CA ALA A 135 -27.21 40.74 -27.46
C ALA A 135 -26.47 41.98 -28.00
N ALA A 136 -25.22 41.83 -28.42
CA ALA A 136 -24.42 42.89 -29.02
C ALA A 136 -24.82 43.24 -30.48
N GLY A 137 -25.79 42.53 -31.06
CA GLY A 137 -26.23 42.77 -32.44
C GLY A 137 -25.22 42.29 -33.47
N ALA A 138 -24.82 41.01 -33.42
CA ALA A 138 -24.01 40.40 -34.46
C ALA A 138 -24.80 40.41 -35.80
N ASP A 139 -24.55 41.43 -36.63
CA ASP A 139 -25.08 41.55 -37.99
C ASP A 139 -24.70 40.32 -38.85
N ASP A 140 -25.52 40.00 -39.85
CA ASP A 140 -25.31 38.87 -40.77
C ASP A 140 -23.89 38.85 -41.37
N ALA A 141 -23.29 40.03 -41.59
CA ALA A 141 -21.92 40.18 -42.08
C ALA A 141 -20.84 39.61 -41.13
N VAL A 142 -21.03 39.72 -39.81
CA VAL A 142 -20.09 39.16 -38.81
C VAL A 142 -20.22 37.64 -38.75
N LEU A 143 -21.43 37.14 -38.94
CA LEU A 143 -21.69 35.70 -39.02
C LEU A 143 -21.10 35.10 -40.30
N GLU A 144 -21.18 35.80 -41.43
CA GLU A 144 -20.49 35.42 -42.68
C GLU A 144 -18.97 35.38 -42.53
N LEU A 145 -18.35 36.40 -41.91
CA LEU A 145 -16.91 36.39 -41.63
C LEU A 145 -16.50 35.18 -40.78
N LYS A 146 -17.26 34.88 -39.73
CA LYS A 146 -17.06 33.69 -38.87
C LYS A 146 -17.21 32.37 -39.64
N LYS A 147 -18.15 32.28 -40.60
CA LYS A 147 -18.30 31.10 -41.47
C LYS A 147 -17.05 30.91 -42.34
N PHE A 148 -16.48 31.98 -42.90
CA PHE A 148 -15.25 31.91 -43.68
C PHE A 148 -14.03 31.55 -42.81
N GLU A 149 -13.90 32.10 -41.60
CA GLU A 149 -12.86 31.70 -40.66
C GLU A 149 -12.95 30.21 -40.29
N ALA A 150 -14.17 29.71 -40.03
CA ALA A 150 -14.41 28.29 -39.77
C ALA A 150 -14.04 27.43 -40.99
N LEU A 151 -14.35 27.89 -42.20
CA LEU A 151 -13.97 27.20 -43.44
C LEU A 151 -12.44 27.13 -43.63
N VAL A 152 -11.72 28.21 -43.30
CA VAL A 152 -10.24 28.23 -43.31
C VAL A 152 -9.66 27.28 -42.25
N ALA A 153 -10.24 27.24 -41.05
CA ALA A 153 -9.82 26.31 -39.99
C ALA A 153 -10.07 24.84 -40.40
N LEU A 154 -11.20 24.54 -41.03
CA LEU A 154 -11.52 23.23 -41.59
C LEU A 154 -10.56 22.85 -42.73
N SER A 155 -10.20 23.80 -43.60
CA SER A 155 -9.24 23.60 -44.69
C SER A 155 -7.81 23.30 -44.23
N ARG A 156 -7.43 23.73 -43.02
CA ARG A 156 -6.11 23.45 -42.43
C ARG A 156 -6.06 22.10 -41.69
N GLY A 157 -7.20 21.45 -41.46
CA GLY A 157 -7.28 20.14 -40.83
C GLY A 157 -6.85 19.01 -41.79
N THR A 158 -6.26 17.94 -41.25
CA THR A 158 -5.79 16.77 -42.03
C THR A 158 -6.91 15.81 -42.45
N ALA A 159 -8.18 16.24 -42.43
CA ALA A 159 -9.33 15.38 -42.69
C ALA A 159 -9.47 15.07 -44.20
N SER A 160 -9.57 13.79 -44.54
CA SER A 160 -9.65 13.29 -45.93
C SER A 160 -11.04 13.37 -46.57
N LYS A 161 -12.07 13.76 -45.81
CA LYS A 161 -13.44 13.98 -46.31
C LYS A 161 -13.97 15.31 -45.77
N ILE A 162 -14.22 16.26 -46.66
CA ILE A 162 -14.78 17.59 -46.32
C ILE A 162 -16.22 17.63 -46.83
N ILE A 163 -17.19 17.86 -45.94
CA ILE A 163 -18.60 18.07 -46.30
C ILE A 163 -18.81 19.58 -46.42
N ILE A 164 -18.97 20.06 -47.65
CA ILE A 164 -19.20 21.47 -47.94
C ILE A 164 -20.72 21.70 -47.96
N PRO A 165 -21.25 22.65 -47.17
CA PRO A 165 -22.67 23.00 -47.21
C PRO A 165 -23.06 23.50 -48.61
N THR A 166 -24.25 23.11 -49.07
CA THR A 166 -24.78 23.40 -50.42
C THR A 166 -24.78 24.90 -50.75
N ASP A 167 -24.96 25.75 -49.75
CA ASP A 167 -24.99 27.20 -49.92
C ASP A 167 -23.63 27.77 -50.39
N ALA A 168 -22.52 27.15 -49.97
CA ALA A 168 -21.18 27.50 -50.46
C ALA A 168 -20.93 26.99 -51.90
N VAL A 169 -21.57 25.89 -52.29
CA VAL A 169 -21.53 25.36 -53.66
C VAL A 169 -22.29 26.29 -54.63
N GLU A 170 -23.38 26.90 -54.19
CA GLU A 170 -24.12 27.88 -55.00
C GLU A 170 -23.34 29.18 -55.23
N LEU A 171 -22.61 29.66 -54.22
CA LEU A 171 -21.76 30.85 -54.34
C LEU A 171 -20.55 30.62 -55.24
N THR A 172 -19.92 29.44 -55.16
CA THR A 172 -18.82 29.07 -56.06
C THR A 172 -19.30 28.89 -57.49
N LYS A 173 -20.48 28.29 -57.74
CA LYS A 173 -21.07 28.25 -59.09
C LYS A 173 -21.31 29.65 -59.67
N ARG A 174 -21.76 30.60 -58.86
CA ARG A 174 -21.96 31.99 -59.29
C ARG A 174 -20.64 32.66 -59.71
N ASN A 175 -19.56 32.37 -58.97
CA ASN A 175 -18.23 32.90 -59.26
C ASN A 175 -17.53 32.17 -60.41
N VAL A 176 -17.76 30.87 -60.60
CA VAL A 176 -17.24 30.09 -61.74
C VAL A 176 -17.96 30.47 -63.03
N LEU A 177 -19.28 30.74 -62.98
CA LEU A 177 -20.00 31.28 -64.13
C LEU A 177 -19.46 32.68 -64.50
N PHE A 178 -19.07 33.48 -63.50
CA PHE A 178 -18.39 34.75 -63.74
C PHE A 178 -16.98 34.55 -64.30
N SER A 179 -16.19 33.58 -63.83
CA SER A 179 -14.83 33.33 -64.34
C SER A 179 -14.81 32.70 -65.74
N GLU A 180 -15.78 31.83 -66.07
CA GLU A 180 -15.93 31.28 -67.44
C GLU A 180 -16.38 32.33 -68.44
N THR A 181 -17.19 33.32 -68.02
CA THR A 181 -17.60 34.43 -68.89
C THR A 181 -16.55 35.53 -69.01
N SER A 182 -15.59 35.61 -68.08
CA SER A 182 -14.52 36.64 -68.08
C SER A 182 -13.11 36.10 -68.35
N GLY A 183 -12.93 34.79 -68.49
CA GLY A 183 -11.71 34.17 -69.00
C GLY A 183 -10.46 34.36 -68.12
N VAL A 184 -10.61 34.47 -66.81
CA VAL A 184 -9.48 34.66 -65.88
C VAL A 184 -9.40 33.50 -64.87
N GLY A 185 -8.31 32.72 -64.95
CA GLY A 185 -7.77 32.01 -63.79
C GLY A 185 -7.66 30.48 -63.91
N ASP A 186 -6.80 29.98 -64.79
CA ASP A 186 -6.39 28.58 -64.79
C ASP A 186 -4.92 28.48 -64.33
N THR A 187 -4.70 28.57 -63.01
CA THR A 187 -3.38 28.32 -62.39
C THR A 187 -3.53 27.58 -61.08
N THR A 188 -3.56 26.25 -61.13
CA THR A 188 -3.25 25.43 -59.96
C THR A 188 -2.13 24.45 -60.32
N PRO A 189 -0.92 24.54 -59.74
CA PRO A 189 0.10 23.52 -59.94
C PRO A 189 -0.24 22.24 -59.15
N GLU A 190 -0.01 21.08 -59.77
CA GLU A 190 -0.32 19.76 -59.25
C GLU A 190 0.60 19.38 -58.06
N ALA A 191 0.02 18.84 -56.99
CA ALA A 191 0.72 18.53 -55.75
C ALA A 191 1.65 17.29 -55.88
N PRO A 192 2.85 17.29 -55.26
CA PRO A 192 3.77 16.16 -55.34
C PRO A 192 3.32 14.97 -54.47
N LYS A 193 3.47 13.75 -54.99
CA LYS A 193 3.03 12.50 -54.34
C LYS A 193 3.91 12.13 -53.12
N PRO A 194 3.32 11.61 -52.02
CA PRO A 194 4.06 11.28 -50.81
C PRO A 194 4.93 10.03 -50.96
N GLN A 195 6.19 10.10 -50.49
CA GLN A 195 7.11 8.97 -50.44
C GLN A 195 6.74 8.02 -49.29
N LYS A 196 6.75 6.70 -49.56
CA LYS A 196 6.42 5.66 -48.56
C LYS A 196 7.55 5.53 -47.53
N ALA A 197 7.17 5.49 -46.25
CA ALA A 197 8.09 5.26 -45.14
C ALA A 197 8.75 3.87 -45.23
N VAL A 198 10.07 3.83 -45.09
CA VAL A 198 10.87 2.61 -45.03
C VAL A 198 10.54 1.88 -43.73
N LYS A 199 10.10 0.62 -43.82
CA LYS A 199 9.96 -0.25 -42.65
C LYS A 199 11.35 -0.56 -42.10
N LYS A 200 11.60 -0.26 -40.82
CA LYS A 200 12.76 -0.80 -40.11
C LYS A 200 12.49 -2.27 -39.83
N ASP A 201 13.26 -3.15 -40.47
CA ASP A 201 13.27 -4.56 -40.13
C ASP A 201 13.95 -4.78 -38.78
N VAL A 202 13.32 -5.64 -38.01
CA VAL A 202 13.83 -6.22 -36.77
C VAL A 202 14.88 -7.26 -37.17
N CYS A 203 16.09 -7.10 -36.63
CA CYS A 203 17.28 -7.96 -36.66
C CYS A 203 18.49 -7.28 -37.32
N CYS A 204 19.28 -6.59 -36.50
CA CYS A 204 20.73 -6.81 -36.32
C CYS A 204 21.28 -5.76 -35.33
N ASP A 205 22.00 -6.28 -34.34
CA ASP A 205 22.66 -5.70 -33.16
C ASP A 205 21.81 -5.00 -32.07
#